data_AF-A0AAU6Z8P9-F1
#
_entry.id   AF-A0AAU6Z8P9-F1
#
_cell.length_a   1.000
_cell.length_b   1.000
_cell.length_c   1.000
_cell.angle_alpha   90.00
_cell.angle_beta   90.00
_cell.angle_gamma   90.00
#
_symmetry.space_group_name_H-M   'P 1'
#
loop_
_entity.id
_entity.type
_entity.pdbx_description
1 polymer ?
#
loop_
_entity_poly.entity_id
_entity_poly.type
_entity_poly.pdbx_seq_one_letter_code
_entity_poly.pdbx_strand_id
1 'polypeptide(L)'
;MAKTPAQRIKKHGANAAVPRHHLPPVINPTTGRTPRKAQNNSNLIVIAGVVASLFLFWYVHVLTLDQLTQLTGGVPMPDSLIGGFDQGFVELLRAVMNSDALGQLNYVHKTAGTLFPLIFGFTWLLLIGTNVARKPLRWALWAVPLLFVVVRVWGNVAIDSMMSAVRVDGGQVALASGLTVAGWVLLVLSLLAGGAAVFLGKRAPGKPPGPSK
;
A
#
# COMPACT_ATOMS: atom_id res chain seq x y z
N MET A 1 -49.61 -19.10 3.54
CA MET A 1 -48.17 -19.39 3.76
C MET A 1 -47.73 -20.50 2.82
N ALA A 2 -46.73 -20.26 1.96
CA ALA A 2 -46.28 -21.24 0.98
C ALA A 2 -45.28 -22.24 1.58
N LYS A 3 -45.45 -23.54 1.30
CA LYS A 3 -44.58 -24.61 1.79
C LYS A 3 -43.15 -24.44 1.29
N THR A 4 -42.16 -24.66 2.16
CA THR A 4 -40.73 -24.52 1.81
C THR A 4 -40.29 -25.60 0.81
N PRO A 5 -39.22 -25.36 0.01
CA PRO A 5 -38.74 -26.31 -0.98
C PRO A 5 -38.41 -27.70 -0.39
N ALA A 6 -37.82 -27.74 0.81
CA ALA A 6 -37.49 -28.97 1.50
C ALA A 6 -38.73 -29.81 1.87
N GLN A 7 -39.84 -29.15 2.24
CA GLN A 7 -41.11 -29.82 2.55
C GLN A 7 -41.81 -30.40 1.32
N ARG A 8 -41.57 -29.85 0.12
CA ARG A 8 -42.15 -30.37 -1.14
C ARG A 8 -41.37 -31.56 -1.70
N ILE A 9 -40.04 -31.52 -1.60
CA ILE A 9 -39.18 -32.64 -1.99
C ILE A 9 -39.48 -33.88 -1.13
N LYS A 10 -39.71 -33.70 0.18
CA LYS A 10 -40.13 -34.78 1.08
C LYS A 10 -41.49 -35.39 0.72
N LYS A 11 -42.40 -34.62 0.10
CA LYS A 11 -43.77 -35.08 -0.25
C LYS A 11 -43.89 -35.66 -1.66
N HIS A 12 -43.13 -35.16 -2.63
CA HIS A 12 -43.30 -35.51 -4.06
C HIS A 12 -42.07 -36.18 -4.69
N GLY A 13 -40.99 -36.38 -3.94
CA GLY A 13 -39.78 -37.09 -4.42
C GLY A 13 -39.25 -36.51 -5.73
N ALA A 14 -38.83 -37.38 -6.65
CA ALA A 14 -38.29 -37.00 -7.96
C ALA A 14 -39.29 -36.25 -8.87
N ASN A 15 -40.59 -36.26 -8.55
CA ASN A 15 -41.64 -35.56 -9.30
C ASN A 15 -41.93 -34.15 -8.74
N ALA A 16 -41.12 -33.65 -7.82
CA ALA A 16 -41.24 -32.29 -7.34
C ALA A 16 -40.90 -31.30 -8.47
N ALA A 17 -41.93 -30.70 -9.08
CA ALA A 17 -41.76 -29.62 -10.04
C ALA A 17 -41.08 -28.43 -9.35
N VAL A 18 -39.78 -28.27 -9.57
CA VAL A 18 -39.02 -27.07 -9.19
C VAL A 18 -39.26 -26.04 -10.31
N PRO A 19 -39.92 -24.91 -10.04
CA PRO A 19 -40.01 -23.84 -11.02
C PRO A 19 -38.58 -23.43 -11.38
N ARG A 20 -38.19 -23.60 -12.65
CA ARG A 20 -36.95 -23.01 -13.16
C ARG A 20 -37.15 -21.51 -13.10
N HIS A 21 -36.69 -20.86 -12.03
CA HIS A 21 -36.47 -19.43 -12.07
C HIS A 21 -35.39 -19.18 -13.11
N HIS A 22 -35.83 -18.79 -14.31
CA HIS A 22 -34.97 -18.07 -15.23
C HIS A 22 -34.58 -16.78 -14.52
N LEU A 23 -33.39 -16.78 -13.95
CA LEU A 23 -32.74 -15.55 -13.53
C LEU A 23 -32.72 -14.65 -14.77
N PRO A 24 -33.18 -13.38 -14.67
CA PRO A 24 -33.13 -12.47 -15.80
C PRO A 24 -31.70 -12.41 -16.36
N PRO A 25 -31.52 -12.31 -17.68
CA PRO A 25 -30.20 -12.20 -18.29
C PRO A 25 -29.42 -11.06 -17.62
N VAL A 26 -28.16 -11.31 -17.31
CA VAL A 26 -27.25 -10.31 -16.77
C VAL A 26 -27.33 -9.06 -17.65
N ILE A 27 -27.71 -7.92 -17.07
CA ILE A 27 -28.10 -6.67 -17.74
C ILE A 27 -26.93 -5.98 -18.49
N ASN A 28 -25.76 -6.62 -18.58
CA ASN A 28 -24.59 -6.05 -19.28
C ASN A 28 -23.78 -7.10 -20.08
N PRO A 29 -24.25 -7.52 -21.27
CA PRO A 29 -23.55 -8.49 -22.13
C PRO A 29 -22.27 -7.93 -22.78
N THR A 30 -22.00 -6.63 -22.68
CA THR A 30 -20.84 -5.96 -23.30
C THR A 30 -19.52 -6.21 -22.56
N THR A 31 -19.56 -6.75 -21.34
CA THR A 31 -18.35 -7.20 -20.65
C THR A 31 -18.09 -8.68 -20.89
N GLY A 32 -17.84 -9.04 -22.16
CA GLY A 32 -17.20 -10.30 -22.53
C GLY A 32 -15.76 -10.36 -22.00
N ARG A 33 -15.60 -10.46 -20.67
CA ARG A 33 -14.31 -10.58 -19.99
C ARG A 33 -13.88 -12.03 -20.04
N THR A 34 -13.02 -12.35 -21.00
CA THR A 34 -12.22 -13.57 -20.90
C THR A 34 -11.27 -13.45 -19.70
N PRO A 35 -10.96 -14.56 -19.00
CA PRO A 35 -10.01 -14.54 -17.88
C PRO A 35 -8.67 -13.89 -18.25
N ARG A 36 -8.20 -14.10 -19.49
CA ARG A 36 -6.99 -13.49 -20.05
C ARG A 36 -7.08 -11.95 -20.12
N LYS A 37 -8.23 -11.41 -20.55
CA LYS A 37 -8.45 -9.96 -20.63
C LYS A 37 -8.56 -9.33 -19.23
N ALA A 38 -9.19 -10.02 -18.28
CA ALA A 38 -9.25 -9.57 -16.89
C ALA A 38 -7.85 -9.49 -16.25
N GLN A 39 -7.02 -10.51 -16.44
CA GLN A 39 -5.65 -10.53 -15.93
C GLN A 39 -4.78 -9.41 -16.53
N ASN A 40 -4.91 -9.16 -17.85
CA ASN A 40 -4.14 -8.10 -18.52
C ASN A 40 -4.46 -6.71 -17.93
N ASN A 41 -5.74 -6.42 -17.68
CA ASN A 41 -6.14 -5.15 -17.06
C ASN A 41 -5.58 -4.99 -15.64
N SER A 42 -5.58 -6.04 -14.82
CA SER A 42 -4.99 -5.99 -13.48
C SER A 42 -3.48 -5.74 -13.53
N ASN A 43 -2.76 -6.38 -14.47
CA ASN A 43 -1.32 -6.17 -14.63
C ASN A 43 -1.01 -4.72 -15.04
N LEU A 44 -1.78 -4.11 -15.95
CA LEU A 44 -1.59 -2.72 -16.35
C LEU A 44 -1.75 -1.75 -15.18
N ILE A 45 -2.76 -1.95 -14.32
CA ILE A 45 -2.98 -1.11 -13.13
C ILE A 45 -1.82 -1.26 -12.16
N VAL A 46 -1.35 -2.49 -11.90
CA VAL A 46 -0.21 -2.73 -11.01
C VAL A 46 1.06 -2.07 -11.56
N ILE A 47 1.33 -2.21 -12.87
CA ILE A 47 2.50 -1.58 -13.50
C ILE A 47 2.43 -0.06 -13.38
N ALA A 48 1.28 0.55 -13.72
CA ALA A 48 1.10 1.99 -13.58
C ALA A 48 1.30 2.46 -12.14
N GLY A 49 0.75 1.71 -11.16
CA GLY A 49 0.95 1.97 -9.74
C GLY A 49 2.41 1.89 -9.32
N VAL A 50 3.15 0.86 -9.75
CA VAL A 50 4.58 0.69 -9.44
C VAL A 50 5.39 1.84 -10.02
N VAL A 51 5.16 2.20 -11.29
CA VAL A 51 5.85 3.32 -11.94
C VAL A 51 5.56 4.63 -11.21
N ALA A 52 4.29 4.90 -10.87
CA ALA A 52 3.91 6.08 -10.10
C ALA A 52 4.58 6.11 -8.71
N SER A 53 4.63 4.98 -8.01
CA SER A 53 5.32 4.87 -6.72
C SER A 53 6.82 5.11 -6.83
N LEU A 54 7.48 4.55 -7.84
CA LEU A 54 8.92 4.78 -8.09
C LEU A 54 9.19 6.24 -8.41
N PHE A 55 8.37 6.85 -9.27
CA PHE A 55 8.48 8.27 -9.61
C PHE A 55 8.29 9.15 -8.38
N LEU A 56 7.27 8.91 -7.56
CA LEU A 56 7.03 9.68 -6.33
C LEU A 56 8.11 9.46 -5.27
N PHE A 57 8.62 8.23 -5.14
CA PHE A 57 9.73 7.93 -4.25
C PHE A 57 10.97 8.73 -4.65
N TRP A 58 11.34 8.68 -5.93
CA TRP A 58 12.45 9.45 -6.48
C TRP A 58 12.23 10.96 -6.31
N TYR A 59 11.06 11.46 -6.69
CA TYR A 59 10.70 12.87 -6.55
C TYR A 59 10.89 13.35 -5.11
N VAL A 60 10.34 12.64 -4.12
CA VAL A 60 10.48 13.04 -2.71
C VAL A 60 11.92 12.86 -2.23
N HIS A 61 12.46 11.64 -2.27
CA HIS A 61 13.66 11.29 -1.49
C HIS A 61 14.96 11.62 -2.20
N VAL A 62 14.95 11.79 -3.52
CA VAL A 62 16.17 12.06 -4.31
C VAL A 62 16.19 13.50 -4.80
N LEU A 63 15.05 14.06 -5.19
CA LEU A 63 15.00 15.42 -5.74
C LEU A 63 14.61 16.45 -4.69
N THR A 64 13.44 16.32 -4.08
CA THR A 64 12.88 17.37 -3.23
C THR A 64 13.59 17.51 -1.89
N LEU A 65 13.87 16.39 -1.21
CA LEU A 65 14.61 16.44 0.05
C LEU A 65 16.07 16.86 -0.14
N ASP A 66 16.68 16.55 -1.29
CA ASP A 66 18.03 17.01 -1.63
C ASP A 66 18.04 18.53 -1.87
N GLN A 67 17.05 19.06 -2.59
CA GLN A 67 16.88 20.51 -2.75
C GLN A 67 16.74 21.22 -1.40
N LEU A 68 15.95 20.67 -0.48
CA LEU A 68 15.83 21.22 0.88
C LEU A 68 17.14 21.14 1.67
N THR A 69 17.92 20.06 1.47
CA THR A 69 19.26 19.89 2.06
C THR A 69 20.23 20.97 1.57
N GLN A 70 20.09 21.40 0.32
CA GLN A 70 20.89 22.52 -0.21
C GLN A 70 20.51 23.86 0.44
N LEU A 71 19.23 24.07 0.78
CA LEU A 71 18.76 25.27 1.48
C LEU A 71 19.27 25.37 2.93
N THR A 72 19.61 24.24 3.55
CA THR A 72 20.15 24.15 4.91
C THR A 72 21.67 24.08 4.96
N GLY A 73 22.36 24.42 3.86
CA GLY A 73 23.82 24.39 3.81
C GLY A 73 24.41 22.97 3.89
N GLY A 74 23.65 21.96 3.49
CA GLY A 74 24.08 20.55 3.46
C GLY A 74 23.58 19.70 4.63
N VAL A 75 22.78 20.25 5.56
CA VAL A 75 22.18 19.45 6.64
C VAL A 75 20.99 18.65 6.08
N PRO A 76 21.04 17.31 6.06
CA PRO A 76 20.01 16.50 5.42
C PRO A 76 18.65 16.67 6.08
N MET A 77 17.57 16.49 5.32
CA MET A 77 16.22 16.46 5.89
C MET A 77 16.02 15.19 6.76
N PRO A 78 15.22 15.28 7.85
CA PRO A 78 15.02 14.16 8.77
C PRO A 78 14.54 12.88 8.08
N ASP A 79 13.64 13.00 7.09
CA ASP A 79 13.09 11.90 6.29
C ASP A 79 14.14 11.06 5.55
N SER A 80 15.28 11.66 5.20
CA SER A 80 16.37 10.98 4.49
C SER A 80 17.23 10.11 5.42
N LEU A 81 17.09 10.26 6.74
CA LEU A 81 17.94 9.59 7.72
C LEU A 81 17.43 8.19 8.05
N ILE A 82 17.94 7.20 7.31
CA ILE A 82 17.57 5.78 7.46
C ILE A 82 17.82 5.25 8.88
N GLY A 83 18.88 5.73 9.54
CA GLY A 83 19.25 5.36 10.91
C GLY A 83 18.56 6.18 12.01
N GLY A 84 17.69 7.12 11.63
CA GLY A 84 17.09 8.08 12.56
C GLY A 84 18.03 9.23 12.90
N PHE A 85 17.64 10.00 13.91
CA PHE A 85 18.31 11.21 14.38
C PHE A 85 18.05 11.45 15.87
N ASP A 86 18.81 12.38 16.45
CA ASP A 86 18.74 12.77 17.85
C ASP A 86 18.38 14.27 18.03
N GLN A 87 18.34 14.70 19.28
CA GLN A 87 17.96 16.08 19.64
C GLN A 87 18.98 17.10 19.11
N GLY A 88 20.28 16.80 19.16
CA GLY A 88 21.33 17.71 18.71
C GLY A 88 21.25 17.95 17.20
N PHE A 89 20.92 16.90 16.43
CA PHE A 89 20.63 17.04 15.01
C PHE A 89 19.45 18.00 14.74
N VAL A 90 18.36 17.88 15.52
CA VAL A 90 17.17 18.73 15.35
C VAL A 90 17.48 20.18 15.72
N GLU A 91 18.25 20.42 16.78
CA GLU A 91 18.71 21.76 17.16
C GLU A 91 19.56 22.39 16.07
N LEU A 92 20.53 21.65 15.51
CA LEU A 92 21.33 22.09 14.38
C LEU A 92 20.47 22.43 13.16
N LEU A 93 19.57 21.52 12.78
CA LEU A 93 18.71 21.71 11.62
C LEU A 93 17.80 22.93 11.78
N ARG A 94 17.22 23.14 12.96
CA ARG A 94 16.40 24.31 13.27
C ARG A 94 17.19 25.61 13.25
N ALA A 95 18.48 25.58 13.59
CA ALA A 95 19.33 26.77 13.55
C ALA A 95 19.61 27.24 12.10
N VAL A 96 19.55 26.34 11.12
CA VAL A 96 19.82 26.64 9.71
C VAL A 96 18.56 26.70 8.83
N MET A 97 17.41 26.20 9.31
CA MET A 97 16.13 26.30 8.59
C MET A 97 15.41 27.61 8.90
N ASN A 98 15.10 28.38 7.86
CA ASN A 98 14.20 29.53 7.95
C ASN A 98 12.72 29.13 7.81
N SER A 99 11.82 30.11 7.96
CA SER A 99 10.36 29.89 7.86
C SER A 99 9.93 29.31 6.52
N ASP A 100 10.58 29.71 5.44
CA ASP A 100 10.21 29.33 4.08
C ASP A 100 10.60 27.88 3.80
N ALA A 101 11.81 27.48 4.21
CA ALA A 101 12.27 26.09 4.13
C ALA A 101 11.40 25.16 4.98
N LEU A 102 11.00 25.59 6.18
CA LEU A 102 10.05 24.85 7.03
C LEU A 102 8.68 24.74 6.36
N GLY A 103 8.18 25.83 5.77
CA GLY A 103 6.93 25.82 5.01
C GLY A 103 6.98 24.90 3.80
N GLN A 104 8.11 24.85 3.09
CA GLN A 104 8.33 23.96 1.97
C GLN A 104 8.37 22.49 2.41
N LEU A 105 9.09 22.16 3.49
CA LEU A 105 9.09 20.82 4.07
C LEU A 105 7.66 20.37 4.42
N ASN A 106 6.89 21.24 5.10
CA ASN A 106 5.50 20.97 5.45
C ASN A 106 4.61 20.76 4.21
N TYR A 107 4.81 21.55 3.16
CA TYR A 107 4.09 21.40 1.90
C TYR A 107 4.39 20.05 1.24
N VAL A 108 5.67 19.63 1.23
CA VAL A 108 6.10 18.34 0.70
C VAL A 108 5.45 17.19 1.48
N HIS A 109 5.42 17.27 2.81
CA HIS A 109 4.76 16.30 3.68
C HIS A 109 3.26 16.16 3.40
N LYS A 110 2.55 17.28 3.21
CA LYS A 110 1.11 17.30 2.90
C LYS A 110 0.79 16.80 1.49
N THR A 111 1.73 16.90 0.56
CA THR A 111 1.52 16.56 -0.84
C THR A 111 2.19 15.23 -1.19
N ALA A 112 3.37 15.25 -1.80
CA ALA A 112 4.06 14.07 -2.30
C ALA A 112 4.44 13.10 -1.17
N GLY A 113 4.78 13.61 0.01
CA GLY A 113 5.04 12.81 1.22
C GLY A 113 3.83 12.01 1.70
N THR A 114 2.60 12.45 1.37
CA THR A 114 1.35 11.71 1.66
C THR A 114 0.91 10.86 0.47
N LEU A 115 1.03 11.38 -0.76
CA LEU A 115 0.64 10.65 -1.97
C LEU A 115 1.49 9.41 -2.22
N PHE A 116 2.81 9.50 -2.00
CA PHE A 116 3.73 8.38 -2.17
C PHE A 116 3.29 7.14 -1.37
N PRO A 117 3.19 7.20 -0.02
CA PRO A 117 2.86 6.01 0.75
C PRO A 117 1.49 5.46 0.38
N LEU A 118 0.49 6.30 0.11
CA LEU A 118 -0.85 5.85 -0.28
C LEU A 118 -0.84 5.10 -1.61
N ILE A 119 -0.25 5.69 -2.67
CA ILE A 119 -0.18 5.05 -3.99
C ILE A 119 0.63 3.75 -3.91
N PHE A 120 1.76 3.77 -3.19
CA PHE A 120 2.55 2.57 -2.93
C PHE A 120 1.73 1.50 -2.21
N GLY A 121 1.06 1.85 -1.11
CA GLY A 121 0.26 0.95 -0.30
C GLY A 121 -0.85 0.28 -1.11
N PHE A 122 -1.67 1.05 -1.82
CA PHE A 122 -2.73 0.49 -2.66
C PHE A 122 -2.19 -0.40 -3.78
N THR A 123 -1.09 0.01 -4.41
CA THR A 123 -0.44 -0.79 -5.46
C THR A 123 0.03 -2.13 -4.91
N TRP A 124 0.68 -2.13 -3.74
CA TRP A 124 1.16 -3.35 -3.08
C TRP A 124 0.02 -4.26 -2.61
N LEU A 125 -1.06 -3.67 -2.09
CA LEU A 125 -2.26 -4.43 -1.74
C LEU A 125 -2.85 -5.14 -2.95
N LEU A 126 -2.93 -4.45 -4.10
CA LEU A 126 -3.42 -5.04 -5.34
C LEU A 126 -2.48 -6.12 -5.88
N LEU A 127 -1.17 -5.86 -5.89
CA LEU A 127 -0.14 -6.83 -6.30
C LEU A 127 -0.21 -8.10 -5.45
N ILE A 128 -0.26 -7.97 -4.12
CA ILE A 128 -0.38 -9.12 -3.22
C ILE A 128 -1.74 -9.80 -3.42
N GLY A 129 -2.82 -9.02 -3.55
CA GLY A 129 -4.18 -9.52 -3.69
C GLY A 129 -4.42 -10.34 -4.96
N THR A 130 -3.72 -9.99 -6.03
CA THR A 130 -3.79 -10.67 -7.33
C THR A 130 -2.87 -11.88 -7.43
N ASN A 131 -1.81 -11.95 -6.64
CA ASN A 131 -0.82 -13.03 -6.71
C ASN A 131 -0.92 -14.08 -5.58
N VAL A 132 -1.64 -13.78 -4.48
CA VAL A 132 -1.72 -14.67 -3.30
C VAL A 132 -3.15 -15.21 -3.11
N ALA A 133 -3.33 -16.51 -3.37
CA ALA A 133 -4.62 -17.19 -3.22
C ALA A 133 -4.98 -17.52 -1.76
N ARG A 134 -3.99 -17.84 -0.92
CA ARG A 134 -4.21 -18.26 0.47
C ARG A 134 -4.62 -17.06 1.34
N LYS A 135 -5.88 -17.03 1.79
CA LYS A 135 -6.45 -15.95 2.60
C LYS A 135 -5.60 -15.54 3.81
N PRO A 136 -5.14 -16.43 4.71
CA PRO A 136 -4.37 -16.01 5.89
C PRO A 136 -3.02 -15.39 5.52
N LEU A 137 -2.30 -16.00 4.55
CA LEU A 137 -1.03 -15.47 4.07
C LEU A 137 -1.19 -14.10 3.41
N ARG A 138 -2.27 -13.92 2.63
CA ARG A 138 -2.59 -12.63 2.01
C ARG A 138 -2.80 -11.53 3.06
N TRP A 139 -3.55 -11.81 4.13
CA TRP A 139 -3.74 -10.86 5.23
C TRP A 139 -2.44 -10.53 5.95
N ALA A 140 -1.60 -11.53 6.21
CA ALA A 140 -0.28 -11.30 6.80
C ALA A 140 0.60 -10.39 5.93
N LEU A 141 0.63 -10.64 4.61
CA LEU A 141 1.40 -9.82 3.67
C LEU A 141 0.80 -8.42 3.49
N TRP A 142 -0.52 -8.25 3.57
CA TRP A 142 -1.19 -6.95 3.50
C TRP A 142 -0.95 -6.07 4.73
N ALA A 143 -0.74 -6.66 5.91
CA ALA A 143 -0.49 -5.90 7.13
C ALA A 143 0.74 -5.00 7.00
N VAL A 144 1.78 -5.45 6.27
CA VAL A 144 3.05 -4.72 6.11
C VAL A 144 2.88 -3.40 5.34
N PRO A 145 2.38 -3.35 4.09
CA PRO A 145 2.17 -2.09 3.37
C PRO A 145 1.10 -1.21 4.01
N LEU A 146 0.11 -1.78 4.72
CA LEU A 146 -0.84 -0.98 5.50
C LEU A 146 -0.16 -0.26 6.67
N LEU A 147 0.67 -0.97 7.43
CA LEU A 147 1.41 -0.38 8.53
C LEU A 147 2.41 0.66 8.02
N PHE A 148 3.07 0.39 6.89
CA PHE A 148 3.94 1.35 6.20
C PHE A 148 3.23 2.68 5.93
N VAL A 149 2.01 2.64 5.37
CA VAL A 149 1.21 3.84 5.09
C VAL A 149 0.96 4.64 6.35
N VAL A 150 0.46 3.98 7.39
CA VAL A 150 0.15 4.64 8.68
C VAL A 150 1.41 5.26 9.27
N VAL A 151 2.51 4.52 9.31
CA VAL A 151 3.79 4.98 9.88
C VAL A 151 4.34 6.17 9.10
N ARG A 152 4.31 6.18 7.76
CA ARG A 152 4.82 7.33 7.00
C ARG A 152 3.93 8.56 7.14
N VAL A 153 2.61 8.41 7.07
CA VAL A 153 1.70 9.55 7.27
C VAL A 153 1.87 10.15 8.67
N TRP A 154 1.95 9.30 9.70
CA TRP A 154 2.18 9.77 11.07
C TRP A 154 3.60 10.33 11.27
N GLY A 155 4.61 9.75 10.60
CA GLY A 155 5.98 10.23 10.60
C GLY A 155 6.10 11.65 10.07
N ASN A 156 5.43 11.97 8.96
CA ASN A 156 5.38 13.32 8.41
C ASN A 156 4.81 14.32 9.43
N VAL A 157 3.69 13.97 10.08
CA VAL A 157 3.06 14.79 11.12
C VAL A 157 3.97 14.95 12.34
N ALA A 158 4.66 13.90 12.76
CA ALA A 158 5.58 13.93 13.89
C ALA A 158 6.78 14.85 13.61
N ILE A 159 7.37 14.77 12.42
CA ILE A 159 8.47 15.65 11.99
C ILE A 159 7.98 17.10 11.93
N ASP A 160 6.84 17.37 11.31
CA ASP A 160 6.27 18.72 11.23
C ASP A 160 6.00 19.32 12.62
N SER A 161 5.45 18.52 13.54
CA SER A 161 5.14 18.94 14.90
C SER A 161 6.41 19.25 15.70
N MET A 162 7.43 18.39 15.58
CA MET A 162 8.73 18.56 16.24
C MET A 162 9.46 19.81 15.72
N MET A 163 9.46 20.04 14.41
CA MET A 163 10.14 21.19 13.80
C MET A 163 9.46 22.52 14.10
N SER A 164 8.13 22.51 14.29
CA SER A 164 7.33 23.70 14.63
C SER A 164 7.21 23.97 16.14
N ALA A 165 7.65 23.04 16.99
CA ALA A 165 7.56 23.20 18.44
C ALA A 165 8.39 24.39 18.95
N VAL A 166 7.88 25.11 19.95
CA VAL A 166 8.59 26.27 20.54
C VAL A 166 9.95 25.87 21.12
N ARG A 167 10.03 24.67 21.71
CA ARG A 167 11.26 24.09 22.26
C ARG A 167 11.46 22.70 21.68
N VAL A 168 12.71 22.28 21.51
CA VAL A 168 13.01 20.90 21.11
C VAL A 168 12.76 19.99 22.31
N ASP A 169 11.83 19.06 22.14
CA ASP A 169 11.44 18.07 23.15
C ASP A 169 11.98 16.69 22.75
N GLY A 170 12.76 16.07 23.64
CA GLY A 170 13.39 14.77 23.36
C GLY A 170 12.39 13.64 23.07
N GLY A 171 11.18 13.70 23.64
CA GLY A 171 10.11 12.72 23.37
C GLY A 171 9.56 12.83 21.95
N GLN A 172 9.32 14.06 21.48
CA GLN A 172 8.91 14.31 20.10
C GLN A 172 10.00 13.90 19.10
N VAL A 173 11.27 14.19 19.42
CA VAL A 173 12.40 13.77 18.59
C VAL A 173 12.50 12.25 18.50
N ALA A 174 12.42 11.55 19.64
CA ALA A 174 12.48 10.09 19.68
C ALA A 174 11.33 9.45 18.88
N LEU A 175 10.12 10.01 18.98
CA LEU A 175 8.97 9.54 18.20
C LEU A 175 9.18 9.74 16.70
N ALA A 176 9.56 10.94 16.27
CA ALA A 176 9.77 11.26 14.85
C ALA A 176 10.92 10.42 14.25
N SER A 177 12.03 10.28 14.99
CA SER A 177 13.17 9.45 14.62
C SER A 177 12.78 7.97 14.51
N GLY A 178 12.07 7.44 15.51
CA GLY A 178 11.61 6.05 15.51
C GLY A 178 10.65 5.74 14.35
N LEU A 179 9.71 6.65 14.04
CA LEU A 179 8.80 6.51 12.90
C LEU A 179 9.53 6.58 11.56
N THR A 180 10.58 7.41 11.45
CA THR A 180 11.41 7.50 10.25
C THR A 180 12.10 6.17 9.99
N VAL A 181 12.78 5.61 11.01
CA VAL A 181 13.43 4.30 10.93
C VAL A 181 12.41 3.20 10.60
N ALA A 182 11.29 3.16 11.32
CA ALA A 182 10.22 2.20 11.08
C ALA A 182 9.67 2.30 9.65
N GLY A 183 9.53 3.51 9.11
CA GLY A 183 9.09 3.77 7.75
C GLY A 183 10.02 3.14 6.70
N TRP A 184 11.34 3.31 6.86
CA TRP A 184 12.33 2.68 5.99
C TRP A 184 12.32 1.15 6.08
N VAL A 185 12.26 0.61 7.30
CA VAL A 185 12.16 -0.85 7.52
C VAL A 185 10.89 -1.41 6.88
N LEU A 186 9.74 -0.78 7.10
CA LEU A 186 8.46 -1.22 6.54
C LEU A 186 8.40 -1.07 5.02
N LEU A 187 9.08 -0.08 4.43
CA LEU A 187 9.23 0.02 2.99
C LEU A 187 9.96 -1.21 2.44
N VAL A 188 11.12 -1.54 2.99
CA VAL A 188 11.90 -2.72 2.57
C VAL A 188 11.10 -4.01 2.77
N LEU A 189 10.45 -4.18 3.92
CA LEU A 189 9.60 -5.34 4.18
C LEU A 189 8.42 -5.42 3.21
N SER A 190 7.84 -4.29 2.81
CA SER A 190 6.77 -4.24 1.81
C SER A 190 7.28 -4.70 0.45
N LEU A 191 8.46 -4.22 0.02
CA LEU A 191 9.11 -4.67 -1.22
C LEU A 191 9.33 -6.19 -1.20
N LEU A 192 9.85 -6.73 -0.10
CA LEU A 192 10.05 -8.17 0.08
C LEU A 192 8.72 -8.95 0.04
N ALA A 193 7.67 -8.44 0.70
CA ALA A 193 6.34 -9.03 0.68
C ALA A 193 5.74 -9.06 -0.72
N GLY A 194 5.89 -7.97 -1.49
CA GLY A 194 5.46 -7.91 -2.89
C GLY A 194 6.24 -8.86 -3.78
N GLY A 195 7.57 -8.90 -3.64
CA GLY A 195 8.43 -9.85 -4.35
C GLY A 195 8.01 -11.29 -4.07
N ALA A 196 7.87 -11.66 -2.79
CA ALA A 196 7.39 -12.98 -2.37
C ALA A 196 6.02 -13.33 -2.96
N ALA A 197 5.08 -12.38 -2.98
CA ALA A 197 3.76 -12.57 -3.58
C ALA A 197 3.85 -12.94 -5.07
N VAL A 198 4.67 -12.22 -5.85
CA VAL A 198 4.87 -12.51 -7.28
C VAL A 198 5.48 -13.91 -7.50
N PHE A 199 6.44 -14.33 -6.67
CA PHE A 199 7.02 -15.67 -6.77
C PHE A 199 6.04 -16.78 -6.38
N LEU A 200 5.19 -16.54 -5.38
CA LEU A 200 4.15 -17.50 -4.97
C LEU A 200 3.06 -17.66 -6.05
N GLY A 201 2.69 -16.58 -6.74
CA GLY A 201 1.70 -16.60 -7.82
C GLY A 201 2.15 -17.40 -9.06
N LYS A 202 3.46 -17.51 -9.31
CA LYS A 202 4.02 -18.26 -10.45
C LYS A 202 3.97 -19.79 -10.29
N ARG A 203 3.72 -20.32 -9.09
CA ARG A 203 3.79 -21.77 -8.78
C ARG A 203 2.51 -22.59 -9.11
N ALA A 204 1.72 -22.22 -10.11
CA ALA A 204 0.63 -23.05 -10.60
C ALA A 204 0.69 -23.26 -12.12
N PRO A 205 1.29 -24.38 -12.55
CA PRO A 205 0.52 -25.35 -13.33
C PRO A 205 0.81 -26.80 -12.90
N GLY A 206 -0.20 -27.48 -12.38
CA GLY A 206 -0.23 -28.95 -12.22
C GLY A 206 -1.68 -29.34 -11.96
N LYS A 207 -2.36 -30.18 -12.76
CA LYS A 207 -1.97 -31.35 -13.54
C LYS A 207 -2.95 -31.49 -14.72
N PRO A 208 -2.53 -31.75 -15.98
CA PRO A 208 -3.49 -32.09 -17.02
C PRO A 208 -4.20 -33.41 -16.65
N PRO A 209 -5.53 -33.53 -16.83
CA PRO A 209 -6.22 -34.79 -16.60
C PRO A 209 -5.62 -35.83 -17.55
N GLY A 210 -5.08 -36.90 -16.98
CA GLY A 210 -4.62 -38.05 -17.76
C GLY A 210 -5.82 -38.68 -18.49
N PRO A 211 -5.61 -39.25 -19.70
CA PRO A 211 -6.71 -39.81 -20.49
C PRO A 211 -7.35 -40.98 -19.73
N SER A 212 -8.68 -40.93 -19.58
CA SER A 212 -9.49 -42.07 -19.16
C SER A 212 -9.44 -43.15 -20.25
N LYS A 213 -9.07 -44.36 -19.84
CA LYS A 213 -9.21 -45.58 -20.66
C LYS A 213 -10.67 -45.96 -20.82
#